data_AF-A0A7S4KBR8-F1
#
_entry.id   AF-A0A7S4KBR8-F1
#
_cell.length_a   1.000
_cell.length_b   1.000
_cell.length_c   1.000
_cell.angle_alpha   90.00
_cell.angle_beta   90.00
_cell.angle_gamma   90.00
#
_symmetry.space_group_name_H-M   'P 1'
#
loop_
_entity.id
_entity.type
_entity.pdbx_description
1 polymer ?
#
loop_
_entity_poly.entity_id
_entity_poly.type
_entity_poly.pdbx_seq_one_letter_code
_entity_poly.pdbx_strand_id
1 'polypeptide(L)'
;GVAKTLFDAYPWSDVYREEGLVRVPGTSLLRRGGNDGRGERMAVVTLFGQRGPGKPKIGSGDDSAPCREGWFRSGLDELRSALVVDPTSKRRIRSEGGMEGVERSRPPPVRIAMPYLIGCGLAGGSWDSYREMIGGFALSLPGGSEVRLYRYAPHPGKNSKRGGQSQRPRNKNR
;
A
#
# COMPACT_ATOMS: atom_id res chain seq x y z
N GLY A 1 -1.43 -3.02 -13.54
CA GLY A 1 -2.06 -2.25 -12.46
C GLY A 1 -0.97 -1.76 -11.51
N VAL A 2 -1.31 -0.87 -10.58
CA VAL A 2 -0.33 -0.20 -9.70
C VAL A 2 0.63 -1.17 -9.01
N ALA A 3 0.12 -2.25 -8.42
CA ALA A 3 0.95 -3.25 -7.73
C ALA A 3 2.04 -3.86 -8.63
N LYS A 4 1.67 -4.27 -9.86
CA LYS A 4 2.66 -4.79 -10.82
C LYS A 4 3.73 -3.74 -11.14
N THR A 5 3.32 -2.50 -11.40
CA THR A 5 4.27 -1.42 -11.72
C THR A 5 5.21 -1.12 -10.55
N LEU A 6 4.71 -1.18 -9.31
CA LEU A 6 5.54 -1.05 -8.12
C LEU A 6 6.53 -2.21 -7.99
N PHE A 7 6.12 -3.46 -8.20
CA PHE A 7 7.03 -4.61 -8.10
C PHE A 7 8.04 -4.69 -9.25
N ASP A 8 7.68 -4.21 -10.45
CA ASP A 8 8.62 -4.09 -11.56
C ASP A 8 9.74 -3.06 -11.21
N ALA A 9 9.38 -1.96 -10.53
CA ALA A 9 10.33 -0.92 -10.11
C ALA A 9 11.11 -1.28 -8.84
N TYR A 10 10.48 -2.00 -7.91
CA TYR A 10 11.01 -2.37 -6.60
C TYR A 10 10.82 -3.87 -6.33
N PRO A 11 11.59 -4.76 -6.99
CA PRO A 11 11.39 -6.21 -6.90
C PRO A 11 11.49 -6.77 -5.47
N TRP A 12 12.31 -6.15 -4.63
CA TRP A 12 12.45 -6.50 -3.21
C TRP A 12 11.17 -6.31 -2.39
N SER A 13 10.21 -5.54 -2.91
CA SER A 13 8.91 -5.32 -2.25
C SER A 13 7.84 -6.33 -2.66
N ASP A 14 8.12 -7.22 -3.62
CA ASP A 14 7.16 -8.19 -4.11
C ASP A 14 6.84 -9.25 -3.05
N VAL A 15 5.68 -9.09 -2.40
CA VAL A 15 5.19 -10.00 -1.36
C VAL A 15 4.74 -11.34 -1.93
N TYR A 16 4.48 -11.43 -3.24
CA TYR A 16 3.98 -12.64 -3.89
C TYR A 16 5.09 -13.65 -4.20
N ARG A 17 6.35 -13.20 -4.19
CA ARG A 17 7.54 -14.04 -4.41
C ARG A 17 8.13 -14.61 -3.13
N GLU A 18 7.67 -14.17 -1.96
CA GLU A 18 8.18 -14.65 -0.68
C GLU A 18 7.46 -15.93 -0.25
N GLU A 19 8.23 -17.00 -0.09
CA GLU A 19 7.75 -18.27 0.45
C GLU A 19 7.52 -18.17 1.96
N GLY A 20 6.46 -18.79 2.46
CA GLY A 20 6.13 -18.82 3.90
C GLY A 20 5.55 -17.51 4.45
N LEU A 21 5.46 -16.43 3.67
CA LEU A 21 4.83 -15.19 4.12
C LEU A 21 3.33 -15.39 4.38
N VAL A 22 2.94 -15.28 5.65
CA VAL A 22 1.53 -15.31 6.07
C VAL A 22 0.89 -13.95 5.78
N ARG A 23 -0.16 -13.95 4.95
CA ARG A 23 -0.89 -12.74 4.54
C ARG A 23 -2.24 -12.71 5.22
N VAL A 24 -2.35 -11.92 6.28
CA VAL A 24 -3.57 -11.81 7.09
C VAL A 24 -4.34 -10.57 6.64
N PRO A 25 -5.60 -10.69 6.22
CA PRO A 25 -6.41 -9.52 5.91
C PRO A 25 -6.50 -8.57 7.11
N GLY A 26 -6.32 -7.28 6.85
CA GLY A 26 -6.33 -6.26 7.91
C GLY A 26 -4.96 -5.88 8.45
N THR A 27 -3.89 -6.54 8.03
CA THR A 27 -2.52 -6.21 8.48
C THR A 27 -1.73 -5.43 7.42
N SER A 28 -0.56 -4.94 7.81
CA SER A 28 0.36 -4.18 6.96
C SER A 28 1.76 -4.79 6.98
N LEU A 29 2.48 -4.70 5.86
CA LEU A 29 3.88 -5.07 5.80
C LEU A 29 4.70 -3.89 5.27
N LEU A 30 5.53 -3.32 6.14
CA LEU A 30 6.46 -2.25 5.82
C LEU A 30 7.84 -2.84 5.48
N ARG A 31 8.26 -2.74 4.22
CA ARG A 31 9.60 -3.13 3.78
C ARG A 31 10.45 -1.90 3.53
N ARG A 32 11.60 -1.82 4.20
CA ARG A 32 12.63 -0.80 4.00
C ARG A 32 13.73 -1.42 3.14
N GLY A 33 14.25 -0.69 2.16
CA GLY A 33 15.34 -1.24 1.34
C GLY A 33 15.64 -0.50 0.05
N GLY A 34 14.78 0.43 -0.37
CA GLY A 34 15.03 1.26 -1.55
C GLY A 34 15.68 2.60 -1.22
N ASN A 35 16.33 3.19 -2.21
CA ASN A 35 16.47 4.63 -2.32
C ASN A 35 15.46 5.15 -3.35
N ASP A 36 14.98 6.37 -3.19
CA ASP A 36 14.05 7.00 -4.15
C ASP A 36 14.74 7.54 -5.41
N GLY A 37 15.97 7.08 -5.70
CA GLY A 37 16.87 7.65 -6.71
C GLY A 37 17.52 8.99 -6.32
N ARG A 38 17.09 9.63 -5.21
CA ARG A 38 17.68 10.87 -4.67
C ARG A 38 18.48 10.64 -3.38
N GLY A 39 18.66 9.38 -3.00
CA GLY A 39 19.38 8.98 -1.79
C GLY A 39 18.53 8.99 -0.52
N GLU A 40 17.24 9.32 -0.60
CA GLU A 40 16.34 9.21 0.56
C GLU A 40 15.92 7.75 0.77
N ARG A 41 15.84 7.33 2.04
CA ARG A 41 15.38 5.99 2.40
C ARG A 41 13.91 5.83 2.00
N MET A 42 13.65 4.87 1.13
CA MET A 42 12.30 4.53 0.68
C MET A 42 11.83 3.25 1.38
N ALA A 43 10.53 3.22 1.68
CA ALA A 43 9.83 2.02 2.09
C ALA A 43 8.64 1.77 1.16
N VAL A 44 8.34 0.49 0.92
CA VAL A 44 7.10 0.06 0.29
C VAL A 44 6.25 -0.61 1.35
N VAL A 45 4.99 -0.15 1.46
CA VAL A 45 4.02 -0.71 2.39
C VAL A 45 2.98 -1.51 1.60
N THR A 46 2.78 -2.75 1.99
CA THR A 46 1.67 -3.58 1.51
C THR A 46 0.56 -3.57 2.55
N LEU A 47 -0.65 -3.18 2.15
CA LEU A 47 -1.86 -3.32 2.97
C LEU A 47 -2.63 -4.56 2.49
N PHE A 48 -2.85 -5.53 3.37
CA PHE A 48 -3.57 -6.76 3.02
C PHE A 48 -5.09 -6.53 3.11
N GLY A 49 -5.65 -5.83 2.12
CA GLY A 49 -7.05 -5.43 2.10
C GLY A 49 -8.02 -6.39 1.41
N GLN A 50 -7.58 -7.59 0.99
CA GLN A 50 -8.42 -8.57 0.28
C GLN A 50 -7.82 -9.98 0.35
N ARG A 51 -8.66 -11.03 0.34
CA ARG A 51 -8.19 -12.43 0.25
C ARG A 51 -7.87 -12.83 -1.18
N GLY A 52 -8.80 -12.59 -2.09
CA GLY A 52 -8.67 -12.94 -3.50
C GLY A 52 -8.50 -11.73 -4.41
N PRO A 53 -7.84 -11.88 -5.58
CA PRO A 53 -7.82 -10.84 -6.60
C PRO A 53 -9.22 -10.60 -7.19
N GLY A 54 -9.44 -9.39 -7.73
CA GLY A 54 -10.70 -9.05 -8.40
C GLY A 54 -11.84 -8.72 -7.45
N LYS A 55 -13.07 -8.66 -8.00
CA LYS A 55 -14.28 -8.25 -7.25
C LYS A 55 -14.65 -9.29 -6.19
N PRO A 56 -15.20 -8.86 -5.04
CA PRO A 56 -15.87 -9.75 -4.11
C PRO A 56 -16.85 -10.63 -4.88
N LYS A 57 -16.74 -11.94 -4.71
CA LYS A 57 -17.67 -12.88 -5.35
C LYS A 57 -18.93 -12.97 -4.51
N ILE A 58 -20.09 -13.16 -5.14
CA ILE A 58 -21.32 -13.46 -4.39
C ILE A 58 -21.08 -14.74 -3.59
N GLY A 59 -21.37 -14.72 -2.29
CA GLY A 59 -21.10 -15.83 -1.38
C GLY A 59 -19.63 -16.00 -0.97
N SER A 60 -18.77 -14.98 -1.16
CA SER A 60 -17.34 -15.03 -0.75
C SER A 60 -17.09 -15.06 0.76
N GLY A 61 -18.13 -15.24 1.57
CA GLY A 61 -18.03 -15.25 3.03
C GLY A 61 -17.49 -13.93 3.55
N ASP A 62 -16.33 -13.98 4.20
CA ASP A 62 -15.68 -12.82 4.81
C ASP A 62 -14.92 -11.92 3.82
N ASP A 63 -14.80 -12.26 2.53
CA ASP A 63 -14.17 -11.42 1.50
C ASP A 63 -15.20 -10.56 0.74
N SER A 64 -16.01 -9.81 1.49
CA SER A 64 -17.02 -8.87 0.99
C SER A 64 -16.47 -7.44 0.84
N ALA A 65 -17.14 -6.55 0.09
CA ALA A 65 -16.72 -5.15 0.00
C ALA A 65 -16.65 -4.45 1.38
N PRO A 66 -17.66 -4.58 2.27
CA PRO A 66 -17.55 -4.07 3.64
C PRO A 66 -16.38 -4.64 4.45
N CYS A 67 -16.12 -5.95 4.34
CA CYS A 67 -14.99 -6.56 5.03
C CYS A 67 -13.65 -6.01 4.53
N ARG A 68 -13.50 -5.81 3.22
CA ARG A 68 -12.30 -5.21 2.61
C ARG A 68 -12.08 -3.76 3.06
N GLU A 69 -13.15 -2.97 3.19
CA GLU A 69 -13.09 -1.63 3.79
C GLU A 69 -12.61 -1.69 5.25
N GLY A 70 -13.15 -2.63 6.04
CA GLY A 70 -12.69 -2.87 7.41
C GLY A 70 -11.20 -3.25 7.47
N TRP A 71 -10.76 -4.17 6.62
CA TRP A 71 -9.35 -4.58 6.53
C TRP A 71 -8.44 -3.44 6.09
N PHE A 72 -8.89 -2.59 5.17
CA PHE A 72 -8.12 -1.41 4.79
C PHE A 72 -7.92 -0.47 6.00
N ARG A 73 -8.97 -0.23 6.79
CA ARG A 73 -8.88 0.54 8.03
C ARG A 73 -7.87 -0.06 9.02
N SER A 74 -8.02 -1.35 9.33
CA SER A 74 -7.12 -2.04 10.25
C SER A 74 -5.66 -2.00 9.79
N GLY A 75 -5.42 -2.13 8.48
CA GLY A 75 -4.08 -2.04 7.91
C GLY A 75 -3.47 -0.65 8.04
N LEU A 76 -4.29 0.42 7.95
CA LEU A 76 -3.84 1.79 8.20
C LEU A 76 -3.50 2.01 9.68
N ASP A 77 -4.29 1.44 10.60
CA ASP A 77 -4.03 1.54 12.05
C ASP A 77 -2.74 0.82 12.46
N GLU A 78 -2.49 -0.36 11.89
CA GLU A 78 -1.26 -1.10 12.09
C GLU A 78 -0.05 -0.34 11.52
N LEU A 79 -0.18 0.19 10.30
CA LEU A 79 0.86 1.01 9.68
C LEU A 79 1.17 2.24 10.53
N ARG A 80 0.14 2.97 10.99
CA ARG A 80 0.30 4.11 11.90
C ARG A 80 1.12 3.71 13.12
N SER A 81 0.77 2.58 13.75
CA SER A 81 1.47 2.09 14.93
C SER A 81 2.95 1.84 14.64
N ALA A 82 3.27 1.24 13.49
CA ALA A 82 4.65 1.01 13.05
C ALA A 82 5.44 2.30 12.71
N LEU A 83 4.74 3.41 12.40
CA LEU A 83 5.36 4.71 12.10
C LEU A 83 5.53 5.60 13.34
N VAL A 84 4.64 5.47 14.33
CA VAL A 84 4.65 6.29 15.55
C VAL A 84 5.48 5.66 16.67
N VAL A 85 5.52 4.33 16.74
CA VAL A 85 6.44 3.62 17.64
C VAL A 85 7.81 3.61 16.98
N ASP A 86 8.71 4.49 17.42
CA ASP A 86 10.11 4.44 17.00
C ASP A 86 10.92 3.53 17.96
N PRO A 87 11.25 2.28 17.59
CA PRO A 87 12.15 1.44 18.38
C PRO A 87 13.60 1.94 18.37
N THR A 88 13.95 2.92 17.53
CA THR A 88 15.29 3.50 17.37
C THR A 88 15.48 4.87 18.01
N SER A 89 14.44 5.46 18.61
CA SER A 89 14.49 6.73 19.38
C SER A 89 15.18 6.56 20.74
N LYS A 90 16.41 6.05 20.75
CA LYS A 90 17.39 6.40 21.78
C LYS A 90 18.27 7.51 21.21
N ARG A 91 17.69 8.70 21.06
CA ARG A 91 18.49 9.89 20.78
C ARG A 91 19.24 10.21 22.07
N ARG A 92 20.46 9.67 22.23
CA ARG A 92 21.35 9.99 23.36
C ARG A 92 21.65 11.49 23.31
N ILE A 93 21.03 12.27 24.19
CA ILE A 93 21.43 13.65 24.45
C ILE A 93 22.57 13.58 25.46
N ARG A 94 23.79 14.00 25.09
CA ARG A 94 24.83 14.29 26.07
C ARG A 94 24.48 15.65 26.69
N SER A 95 23.95 15.64 27.91
CA SER A 95 23.91 16.84 28.74
C SER A 95 25.27 17.02 29.42
N GLU A 96 25.82 18.24 29.41
CA GLU A 96 27.02 18.62 30.17
C GLU A 96 26.70 18.66 31.68
N GLY A 97 26.36 17.51 32.26
CA GLY A 97 25.91 17.46 33.67
C GLY A 97 25.42 16.11 34.20
N GLY A 98 25.51 15.02 33.43
CA GLY A 98 25.39 13.66 33.99
C GLY A 98 23.99 13.21 34.44
N MET A 99 22.92 13.96 34.18
CA MET A 99 21.55 13.51 34.40
C MET A 99 20.93 13.04 33.08
N GLU A 100 20.74 11.72 32.94
CA GLU A 100 20.04 11.09 31.81
C GLU A 100 18.53 11.41 31.89
N GLY A 101 18.10 12.47 31.19
CA GLY A 101 16.69 12.70 30.90
C GLY A 101 16.26 11.91 29.65
N VAL A 102 15.21 11.12 29.74
CA VAL A 102 14.56 10.51 28.57
C VAL A 102 13.58 11.52 27.97
N GLU A 103 14.06 12.45 27.15
CA GLU A 103 13.17 13.23 26.31
C GLU A 103 12.70 12.34 25.16
N ARG A 104 11.42 11.95 25.17
CA ARG A 104 10.80 11.21 24.07
C ARG A 104 10.79 12.13 22.84
N SER A 105 11.82 12.04 22.01
CA SER A 105 11.86 12.75 20.74
C SER A 105 10.63 12.39 19.93
N ARG A 106 9.86 13.40 19.50
CA ARG A 106 8.73 13.18 18.61
C ARG A 106 9.22 12.43 17.36
N PRO A 107 8.48 11.42 16.88
CA PRO A 107 8.83 10.74 15.64
C PRO A 107 8.92 11.76 14.49
N PRO A 108 9.89 11.60 13.57
CA PRO A 108 10.07 12.54 12.47
C PRO A 108 8.84 12.51 11.54
N PRO A 109 8.58 13.62 10.82
CA PRO A 109 7.52 13.66 9.83
C PRO A 109 7.78 12.64 8.72
N VAL A 110 6.70 12.01 8.23
CA VAL A 110 6.76 11.03 7.14
C VAL A 110 5.97 11.51 5.93
N ARG A 111 6.47 11.18 4.74
CA ARG A 111 5.78 11.42 3.47
C ARG A 111 5.28 10.10 2.93
N ILE A 112 3.97 9.97 2.76
CA ILE A 112 3.33 8.74 2.29
C ILE A 112 2.69 9.02 0.94
N ALA A 113 3.00 8.18 -0.05
CA ALA A 113 2.38 8.21 -1.37
C ALA A 113 1.45 7.01 -1.53
N MET A 114 0.21 7.26 -1.95
CA MET A 114 -0.78 6.21 -2.22
C MET A 114 -1.45 6.41 -3.58
N PRO A 115 -1.90 5.33 -4.25
CA PRO A 115 -2.68 5.49 -5.47
C PRO A 115 -4.06 6.08 -5.17
N TYR A 116 -4.45 7.08 -5.96
CA TYR A 116 -5.83 7.57 -6.02
C TYR A 116 -6.76 6.44 -6.51
N LEU A 117 -7.95 6.32 -5.91
CA LEU A 117 -8.89 5.20 -6.13
C LEU A 117 -8.37 3.84 -5.64
N ILE A 118 -7.52 3.80 -4.61
CA ILE A 118 -7.20 2.55 -3.91
C ILE A 118 -8.48 1.92 -3.34
N GLY A 119 -8.59 0.60 -3.43
CA GLY A 119 -9.80 -0.13 -2.99
C GLY A 119 -11.00 -0.03 -3.92
N CYS A 120 -10.94 0.83 -4.94
CA CYS A 120 -12.00 0.98 -5.93
C CYS A 120 -11.81 0.05 -7.14
N GLY A 121 -12.82 0.01 -8.02
CA GLY A 121 -12.77 -0.72 -9.29
C GLY A 121 -12.85 -2.23 -9.09
N LEU A 122 -11.69 -2.91 -9.14
CA LEU A 122 -11.64 -4.36 -8.97
C LEU A 122 -11.91 -4.79 -7.53
N ALA A 123 -11.55 -4.01 -6.52
CA ALA A 123 -11.80 -4.41 -5.14
C ALA A 123 -13.25 -4.16 -4.68
N GLY A 124 -14.02 -3.36 -5.43
CA GLY A 124 -15.46 -3.18 -5.25
C GLY A 124 -15.89 -2.17 -4.17
N GLY A 125 -14.95 -1.44 -3.56
CA GLY A 125 -15.25 -0.47 -2.50
C GLY A 125 -15.65 0.93 -3.00
N SER A 126 -16.19 1.74 -2.09
CA SER A 126 -16.57 3.13 -2.34
C SER A 126 -15.41 4.09 -2.12
N TRP A 127 -15.10 4.96 -3.10
CA TRP A 127 -13.99 5.91 -2.94
C TRP A 127 -14.20 6.86 -1.76
N ASP A 128 -15.43 7.26 -1.47
CA ASP A 128 -15.71 8.17 -0.36
C ASP A 128 -15.32 7.55 0.99
N SER A 129 -15.64 6.27 1.21
CA SER A 129 -15.21 5.52 2.39
C SER A 129 -13.68 5.47 2.51
N TYR A 130 -12.97 5.13 1.42
CA TYR A 130 -11.51 5.04 1.43
C TYR A 130 -10.87 6.41 1.64
N ARG A 131 -11.42 7.46 1.03
CA ARG A 131 -10.94 8.83 1.19
C ARG A 131 -11.08 9.30 2.63
N GLU A 132 -12.20 9.03 3.27
CA GLU A 132 -12.42 9.35 4.69
C GLU A 132 -11.39 8.63 5.58
N MET A 133 -11.20 7.33 5.38
CA MET A 133 -10.21 6.53 6.13
C MET A 133 -8.78 7.05 5.94
N ILE A 134 -8.40 7.40 4.70
CA ILE A 134 -7.08 7.98 4.41
C ILE A 134 -6.93 9.35 5.06
N GLY A 135 -7.99 10.18 5.07
CA GLY A 135 -8.01 11.48 5.74
C GLY A 135 -7.79 11.36 7.25
N GLY A 136 -8.54 10.45 7.90
CA GLY A 136 -8.36 10.14 9.32
C GLY A 136 -6.97 9.63 9.64
N PHE A 137 -6.44 8.72 8.81
CA PHE A 137 -5.06 8.25 8.93
C PHE A 137 -4.05 9.39 8.83
N ALA A 138 -4.17 10.28 7.83
CA ALA A 138 -3.26 11.41 7.64
C ALA A 138 -3.24 12.36 8.86
N LEU A 139 -4.41 12.61 9.46
CA LEU A 139 -4.53 13.43 10.67
C LEU A 139 -3.94 12.75 11.92
N SER A 140 -3.81 11.43 11.91
CA SER A 140 -3.26 10.66 13.03
C SER A 140 -1.72 10.53 13.02
N LEU A 141 -1.07 11.00 11.95
CA LEU A 141 0.39 10.92 11.78
C LEU A 141 1.12 12.03 12.55
N PRO A 142 2.45 11.88 12.78
CA PRO A 142 3.25 12.90 13.43
C PRO A 142 3.15 14.26 12.72
N GLY A 143 3.23 15.35 13.49
CA GLY A 143 3.15 16.70 12.93
C GLY A 143 4.14 16.94 11.79
N GLY A 144 3.67 17.55 10.70
CA GLY A 144 4.45 17.76 9.48
C GLY A 144 4.49 16.56 8.53
N SER A 145 3.87 15.43 8.88
CA SER A 145 3.65 14.32 7.95
C SER A 145 2.63 14.69 6.88
N GLU A 146 2.75 14.08 5.71
CA GLU A 146 1.83 14.29 4.60
C GLU A 146 1.45 12.97 3.91
N VAL A 147 0.21 12.87 3.46
CA VAL A 147 -0.28 11.79 2.60
C VAL A 147 -0.66 12.39 1.25
N ARG A 148 -0.04 11.91 0.18
CA ARG A 148 -0.29 12.35 -1.20
C ARG A 148 -0.92 11.25 -2.02
N LEU A 149 -2.00 11.59 -2.72
CA LEU A 149 -2.73 10.69 -3.60
C LEU A 149 -2.32 10.92 -5.06
N TYR A 150 -1.89 9.85 -5.72
CA TYR A 150 -1.40 9.90 -7.10
C TYR A 150 -2.32 9.14 -8.04
N ARG A 151 -2.80 9.80 -9.09
CA ARG A 151 -3.53 9.12 -10.16
C ARG A 151 -2.55 8.31 -11.00
N TYR A 152 -2.77 7.01 -11.07
CA TYR A 152 -1.96 6.14 -11.92
C TYR A 152 -2.29 6.36 -13.39
N ALA A 153 -1.32 6.87 -14.16
CA ALA A 153 -1.37 6.93 -15.61
C ALA A 153 -0.38 5.89 -16.17
N PRO A 154 -0.85 4.78 -16.75
CA PRO A 154 0.05 3.84 -17.40
C PRO A 154 0.78 4.54 -18.55
N HIS A 155 2.09 4.32 -18.66
CA HIS A 155 2.88 4.87 -19.76
C HIS A 155 2.32 4.36 -21.11
N PRO A 156 2.04 5.23 -22.09
CA PRO A 156 1.53 4.83 -23.39
C PRO A 156 2.63 4.08 -24.14
N GLY A 157 2.68 2.75 -24.03
CA GLY A 157 3.71 1.98 -24.74
C GLY A 157 3.84 0.49 -24.44
N LYS A 158 3.16 -0.06 -23.42
CA LYS A 158 3.25 -1.50 -23.12
C LYS A 158 1.88 -2.10 -22.81
N ASN A 159 1.01 -2.20 -23.82
CA ASN A 159 0.02 -3.28 -24.02
C ASN A 159 -0.96 -2.94 -25.15
N SER A 160 -0.54 -3.15 -26.40
CA SER A 160 -1.43 -3.21 -27.57
C SER A 160 -1.47 -4.62 -28.16
N LYS A 161 -1.57 -5.68 -27.34
CA LYS A 161 -1.83 -7.04 -27.85
C LYS A 161 -2.72 -7.84 -26.91
N ARG A 162 -4.02 -7.54 -26.90
CA ARG A 162 -5.08 -8.52 -26.63
C ARG A 162 -6.33 -8.12 -27.41
N GLY A 163 -6.74 -8.96 -28.36
CA GLY A 163 -8.10 -8.90 -28.92
C GLY A 163 -8.28 -8.88 -30.43
N GLY A 164 -7.29 -9.29 -31.24
CA GLY A 164 -7.57 -9.65 -32.64
C GLY A 164 -8.23 -11.02 -32.70
N GLN A 165 -9.56 -11.09 -32.65
CA GLN A 165 -10.29 -12.29 -33.06
C GLN A 165 -10.02 -12.50 -34.56
N SER A 166 -9.12 -13.43 -34.87
CA SER A 166 -9.01 -14.01 -36.21
C SER A 166 -10.27 -14.82 -36.47
N GLN A 167 -11.25 -14.20 -37.13
CA GLN A 167 -12.34 -14.94 -37.76
C GLN A 167 -11.73 -15.73 -38.91
N ARG A 168 -11.55 -17.04 -38.69
CA ARG A 168 -11.32 -18.00 -39.77
C ARG A 168 -12.56 -18.00 -40.68
N PRO A 169 -12.45 -17.75 -41.99
CA PRO A 169 -13.57 -17.97 -42.89
C PRO A 169 -13.88 -19.47 -42.94
N ARG A 170 -15.16 -19.80 -42.71
CA ARG A 170 -15.72 -21.13 -42.98
C ARG A 170 -15.61 -21.39 -44.48
N ASN A 171 -14.76 -22.33 -44.84
CA ASN A 171 -14.68 -22.87 -46.19
C ASN A 171 -15.97 -23.65 -46.47
N LYS A 172 -16.87 -23.09 -47.29
CA LYS A 172 -17.96 -23.83 -47.91
C LYS A 172 -17.42 -24.37 -49.23
N ASN A 173 -17.16 -25.68 -49.28
CA ASN A 173 -17.05 -26.39 -50.55
C ASN A 173 -17.44 -27.86 -50.37
N ARG A 174 -18.38 -28.26 -51.23
CA ARG A 174 -19.00 -29.56 -51.47
C ARG A 174 -20.05 -30.04 -50.47
#